data_AF-A0A7S9CWZ3-F1
#
_entry.id   AF-A0A7S9CWZ3-F1
#
_cell.length_a   1.000
_cell.length_b   1.000
_cell.length_c   1.000
_cell.angle_alpha   90.00
_cell.angle_beta   90.00
_cell.angle_gamma   90.00
#
_symmetry.space_group_name_H-M   'P 1'
#
loop_
_entity.id
_entity.type
_entity.pdbx_description
1 polymer ?
#
loop_
_entity_poly.entity_id
_entity_poly.type
_entity_poly.pdbx_seq_one_letter_code
_entity_poly.pdbx_strand_id
1 'polypeptide(L)'
;MSNLRFGLLALGLFALIFIGGSWARRGFPVMTYGIVSLKPDPRLPTFEQAVKEGERKDWVNSKTNQGDGNPQRDRLRRELLQAATAYKLSPCGSTTRQNFIEALSNYTQAWADMAFCTPGVDGCPGNVDARFDATVAAFTTPADANVKSALREAIAIGGISREDFPNSVRRHVFSWTGAPPTEPTEACLIARKQASRQ
;
A
#
# COMPACT_ATOMS: atom_id res chain seq x y z
N MET A 1 30.89 50.07 65.41
CA MET A 1 30.15 49.10 64.57
C MET A 1 31.11 48.26 63.70
N SER A 2 32.11 47.57 64.28
CA SER A 2 33.13 46.83 63.49
C SER A 2 33.15 45.32 63.72
N ASN A 3 32.87 44.82 64.93
CA ASN A 3 33.12 43.41 65.25
C ASN A 3 32.07 42.44 64.66
N LEU A 4 30.81 42.88 64.54
CA LEU A 4 29.72 42.02 64.06
C LEU A 4 29.74 41.83 62.53
N ARG A 5 30.18 42.85 61.78
CA ARG A 5 30.38 42.77 60.33
C ARG A 5 31.58 41.88 59.97
N PHE A 6 32.65 41.97 60.75
CA PHE A 6 33.83 41.12 60.57
C PHE A 6 33.53 39.65 60.85
N GLY A 7 32.74 39.35 61.90
CA GLY A 7 32.33 37.98 62.22
C GLY A 7 31.49 37.34 61.11
N LEU A 8 30.54 38.06 60.53
CA LEU A 8 29.72 37.55 59.42
C LEU A 8 30.55 37.32 58.15
N LEU A 9 31.49 38.22 57.84
CA LEU A 9 32.37 38.06 56.69
C LEU A 9 33.32 36.85 56.86
N ALA A 10 33.87 36.65 58.05
CA ALA A 10 34.75 35.52 58.35
C ALA A 10 34.00 34.18 58.27
N LEU A 11 32.78 34.10 58.82
CA LEU A 11 31.94 32.90 58.72
C LEU A 11 31.53 32.58 57.28
N GLY A 12 31.17 33.61 56.49
CA GLY A 12 30.81 33.44 55.08
C GLY A 12 31.97 32.91 54.23
N LEU A 13 33.17 33.47 54.43
CA LEU A 13 34.39 33.00 53.76
C LEU A 13 34.75 31.57 54.16
N PHE A 14 34.63 31.23 55.44
CA PHE A 14 34.91 29.88 55.91
C PHE A 14 33.96 28.85 55.30
N ALA A 15 32.65 29.16 55.23
CA ALA A 15 31.67 28.28 54.60
C ALA A 15 31.96 28.06 53.11
N LEU A 16 32.32 29.12 52.35
CA LEU A 16 32.66 29.00 50.94
C LEU A 16 33.88 28.11 50.68
N ILE A 17 34.94 28.27 51.48
CA ILE A 17 36.16 27.47 51.35
C ILE A 17 35.91 26.02 51.78
N PHE A 18 35.16 25.80 52.87
CA PHE A 18 34.88 24.45 53.36
C PHE A 18 33.98 23.67 52.41
N ILE A 19 32.93 24.31 51.88
CA ILE A 19 32.05 23.71 50.88
C ILE A 19 32.85 23.46 49.61
N GLY A 20 33.52 24.48 49.05
CA GLY A 20 34.32 24.35 47.82
C GLY A 20 35.41 23.28 47.90
N GLY A 21 36.15 23.22 49.02
CA GLY A 21 37.16 22.19 49.27
C GLY A 21 36.57 20.79 49.42
N SER A 22 35.40 20.65 50.05
CA SER A 22 34.68 19.38 50.16
C SER A 22 34.23 18.86 48.78
N TRP A 23 33.73 19.73 47.90
CA TRP A 23 33.38 19.36 46.52
C TRP A 23 34.61 19.00 45.68
N ALA A 24 35.71 19.76 45.81
CA ALA A 24 36.95 19.46 45.09
C ALA A 24 37.54 18.09 45.47
N ARG A 25 37.44 17.69 46.74
CA ARG A 25 37.95 16.40 47.22
C ARG A 25 37.03 15.22 46.93
N ARG A 26 35.71 15.43 46.92
CA ARG A 26 34.71 14.35 46.68
C ARG A 26 34.39 14.14 45.20
N GLY A 27 34.90 15.00 44.32
CA GLY A 27 34.58 14.99 42.89
C GLY A 27 33.29 15.76 42.63
N PHE A 28 33.29 16.63 41.63
CA PHE A 28 32.07 17.27 41.17
C PHE A 28 31.10 16.20 40.66
N PRO A 29 29.80 16.28 40.96
CA PRO A 29 28.79 15.41 40.37
C PRO A 29 28.61 15.81 38.92
N VAL A 30 29.53 15.37 38.06
CA VAL A 30 29.34 15.45 36.62
C VAL A 30 28.35 14.35 36.27
N MET A 31 27.17 14.73 35.78
CA MET A 31 26.21 13.78 35.21
C MET A 31 26.83 13.16 33.96
N THR A 32 27.63 12.11 34.14
CA THR A 32 28.14 11.32 33.03
C THR A 32 26.97 10.54 32.45
N TYR A 33 26.35 11.05 31.39
CA TYR A 33 25.39 10.30 30.61
C TYR A 33 26.13 9.11 29.98
N GLY A 34 25.95 7.93 30.57
CA GLY A 34 26.48 6.70 30.02
C GLY A 34 25.85 6.45 28.66
N ILE A 35 26.65 6.53 27.59
CA ILE A 35 26.22 6.12 26.26
C ILE A 35 26.14 4.60 26.30
N VAL A 36 24.96 4.07 26.62
CA VAL A 36 24.71 2.64 26.54
C VAL A 36 24.56 2.31 25.06
N SER A 37 25.51 1.55 24.51
CA SER A 37 25.36 0.98 23.18
C SER A 37 24.07 0.16 23.15
N LEU A 38 23.08 0.62 22.38
CA LEU A 38 21.84 -0.10 22.12
C LEU A 38 22.21 -1.49 21.58
N LYS A 39 21.87 -2.54 22.33
CA LYS A 39 22.04 -3.90 21.85
C LYS A 39 21.10 -4.09 20.64
N PRO A 40 21.57 -4.64 19.52
CA PRO A 40 20.70 -4.93 18.39
C PRO A 40 19.60 -5.88 18.84
N ASP A 41 18.36 -5.49 18.61
CA ASP A 41 17.19 -6.31 18.93
C ASP A 41 17.24 -7.57 18.04
N PRO A 42 17.31 -8.78 18.62
CA PRO A 42 17.35 -10.03 17.85
C PRO A 42 16.09 -10.29 17.02
N ARG A 43 15.03 -9.50 17.20
CA ARG A 43 13.81 -9.55 16.38
C ARG A 43 13.91 -8.73 15.10
N LEU A 44 14.86 -7.82 15.00
CA LEU A 44 15.06 -7.01 13.80
C LEU A 44 16.05 -7.71 12.87
N PRO A 45 15.76 -7.77 11.55
CA PRO A 45 16.68 -8.33 10.59
C PRO A 45 17.98 -7.52 10.59
N THR A 46 19.10 -8.20 10.32
CA THR A 46 20.37 -7.49 10.17
C THR A 46 20.30 -6.55 8.96
N PHE A 47 21.13 -5.50 8.94
CA PHE A 47 21.16 -4.57 7.81
C PHE A 47 21.38 -5.29 6.47
N GLU A 48 22.25 -6.30 6.44
CA GLU A 48 22.49 -7.10 5.23
C GLU A 48 21.26 -7.92 4.81
N GLN A 49 20.52 -8.48 5.77
CA GLN A 49 19.27 -9.20 5.49
C GLN A 49 18.19 -8.25 4.98
N ALA A 50 18.03 -7.08 5.61
CA ALA A 50 17.07 -6.07 5.19
C ALA A 50 17.38 -5.52 3.79
N VAL A 51 18.66 -5.31 3.45
CA VAL A 51 19.10 -4.88 2.12
C VAL A 51 18.86 -5.98 1.08
N LYS A 52 19.25 -7.23 1.35
CA LYS A 52 18.99 -8.36 0.43
C LYS A 52 17.50 -8.60 0.20
N GLU A 53 16.69 -8.44 1.24
CA GLU A 53 15.24 -8.56 1.13
C GLU A 53 14.62 -7.40 0.35
N GLY A 54 15.10 -6.17 0.58
CA GLY A 54 14.75 -4.98 -0.21
C GLY A 54 15.11 -5.13 -1.69
N GLU A 55 16.36 -5.49 -2.00
CA GLU A 55 16.84 -5.71 -3.36
C GLU A 55 16.09 -6.85 -4.06
N ARG A 56 15.79 -7.93 -3.35
CA ARG A 56 14.94 -9.01 -3.88
C ARG A 56 13.54 -8.50 -4.19
N LYS A 57 12.95 -7.69 -3.31
CA LYS A 57 11.61 -7.11 -3.51
C LYS A 57 11.60 -6.14 -4.68
N ASP A 58 12.62 -5.31 -4.81
CA ASP A 58 12.78 -4.36 -5.91
C ASP A 58 13.07 -5.08 -7.24
N TRP A 59 13.86 -6.14 -7.22
CA TRP A 59 14.07 -7.00 -8.38
C TRP A 59 12.77 -7.69 -8.81
N VAL A 60 12.02 -8.27 -7.86
CA VAL A 60 10.71 -8.87 -8.13
C VAL A 60 9.75 -7.82 -8.68
N ASN A 61 9.68 -6.62 -8.09
CA ASN A 61 8.85 -5.51 -8.57
C ASN A 61 9.26 -5.05 -9.97
N SER A 62 10.58 -4.94 -10.24
CA SER A 62 11.10 -4.54 -11.55
C SER A 62 10.77 -5.56 -12.65
N LYS A 63 10.64 -6.84 -12.28
CA LYS A 63 10.28 -7.94 -13.18
C LYS A 63 8.77 -8.15 -13.30
N THR A 64 8.00 -7.87 -12.25
CA THR A 64 6.53 -7.94 -12.27
C THR A 64 5.89 -6.72 -12.91
N ASN A 65 6.56 -5.57 -12.95
CA ASN A 65 6.08 -4.39 -13.67
C ASN A 65 6.50 -4.35 -15.15
N GLN A 66 7.14 -5.40 -15.68
CA GLN A 66 7.43 -5.50 -17.10
C GLN A 66 6.14 -5.79 -17.85
N GLY A 67 5.57 -4.74 -18.43
CA GLY A 67 4.51 -4.84 -19.42
C GLY A 67 5.00 -5.50 -20.72
N ASP A 68 4.14 -5.52 -21.71
CA ASP A 68 4.46 -5.99 -23.07
C ASP A 68 5.03 -4.89 -23.98
N GLY A 69 5.32 -3.71 -23.42
CA GLY A 69 5.82 -2.56 -24.15
C GLY A 69 4.75 -1.83 -24.97
N ASN A 70 3.48 -2.23 -24.88
CA ASN A 70 2.39 -1.47 -25.47
C ASN A 70 1.93 -0.36 -24.50
N PRO A 71 2.10 0.93 -24.84
CA PRO A 71 1.85 2.03 -23.90
C PRO A 71 0.38 2.13 -23.46
N GLN A 72 -0.56 1.73 -24.33
CA GLN A 72 -1.99 1.77 -24.03
C GLN A 72 -2.37 0.64 -23.06
N ARG A 73 -1.91 -0.59 -23.30
CA ARG A 73 -2.18 -1.71 -22.39
C ARG A 73 -1.48 -1.53 -21.05
N ASP A 74 -0.25 -1.02 -21.05
CA ASP A 74 0.47 -0.72 -19.81
C ASP A 74 -0.20 0.37 -18.99
N ARG A 75 -0.82 1.35 -19.65
CA ARG A 75 -1.66 2.34 -18.97
C ARG A 75 -2.87 1.67 -18.31
N LEU A 76 -3.62 0.85 -19.05
CA LEU A 76 -4.79 0.14 -18.52
C LEU A 76 -4.45 -0.76 -17.32
N ARG A 77 -3.30 -1.47 -17.38
CA ARG A 77 -2.79 -2.28 -16.26
C ARG A 77 -2.57 -1.44 -15.01
N ARG A 78 -1.89 -0.29 -15.15
CA ARG A 78 -1.61 0.61 -14.02
C ARG A 78 -2.88 1.23 -13.44
N GLU A 79 -3.77 1.73 -14.30
CA GLU A 79 -5.05 2.30 -13.88
C GLU A 79 -5.89 1.28 -13.10
N LEU A 80 -5.97 0.04 -13.60
CA LEU A 80 -6.70 -1.03 -12.93
C LEU A 80 -6.05 -1.45 -11.62
N LEU A 81 -4.72 -1.56 -11.56
CA LEU A 81 -3.99 -1.88 -10.34
C LEU A 81 -4.21 -0.80 -9.27
N GLN A 82 -4.15 0.47 -9.65
CA GLN A 82 -4.39 1.60 -8.76
C GLN A 82 -5.83 1.61 -8.25
N ALA A 83 -6.81 1.41 -9.14
CA ALA A 83 -8.21 1.39 -8.78
C ALA A 83 -8.56 0.19 -7.88
N ALA A 84 -7.99 -1.00 -8.15
CA ALA A 84 -8.14 -2.19 -7.32
C ALA A 84 -7.56 -1.97 -5.91
N THR A 85 -6.38 -1.37 -5.83
CA THR A 85 -5.73 -1.02 -4.55
C THR A 85 -6.57 0.00 -3.78
N ALA A 86 -7.07 1.04 -4.44
CA ALA A 86 -7.92 2.05 -3.82
C ALA A 86 -9.23 1.43 -3.30
N TYR A 87 -9.87 0.57 -4.10
CA TYR A 87 -11.09 -0.15 -3.69
C TYR A 87 -10.84 -1.04 -2.48
N LYS A 88 -9.70 -1.74 -2.44
CA LYS A 88 -9.29 -2.54 -1.29
C LYS A 88 -9.20 -1.73 -0.01
N LEU A 89 -8.71 -0.49 -0.10
CA LEU A 89 -8.57 0.41 1.05
C LEU A 89 -9.88 1.09 1.45
N SER A 90 -10.77 1.35 0.50
CA SER A 90 -12.05 2.05 0.73
C SER A 90 -13.19 1.47 -0.14
N PRO A 91 -13.71 0.29 0.22
CA PRO A 91 -14.68 -0.43 -0.62
C PRO A 91 -16.09 0.18 -0.62
N CYS A 92 -16.42 0.94 0.44
CA CYS A 92 -17.75 1.55 0.58
C CYS A 92 -17.84 2.95 -0.06
N GLY A 93 -16.73 3.55 -0.47
CA GLY A 93 -16.71 4.85 -1.15
C GLY A 93 -17.32 4.75 -2.56
N SER A 94 -18.33 5.58 -2.86
CA SER A 94 -19.01 5.58 -4.16
C SER A 94 -18.04 5.88 -5.31
N THR A 95 -17.20 6.90 -5.16
CA THR A 95 -16.19 7.28 -6.16
C THR A 95 -15.14 6.19 -6.37
N THR A 96 -14.60 5.63 -5.28
CA THR A 96 -13.58 4.56 -5.36
C THR A 96 -14.12 3.33 -6.06
N ARG A 97 -15.36 2.95 -5.75
CA ARG A 97 -16.06 1.85 -6.41
C ARG A 97 -16.30 2.14 -7.88
N GLN A 98 -16.77 3.33 -8.22
CA GLN A 98 -17.04 3.71 -9.61
C GLN A 98 -15.74 3.68 -10.43
N ASN A 99 -14.65 4.24 -9.91
CA ASN A 99 -13.33 4.20 -10.56
C ASN A 99 -12.85 2.75 -10.76
N PHE A 100 -13.10 1.86 -9.78
CA PHE A 100 -12.78 0.45 -9.90
C PHE A 100 -13.59 -0.24 -11.02
N ILE A 101 -14.90 -0.04 -11.05
CA ILE A 101 -15.79 -0.59 -12.09
C ILE A 101 -15.38 -0.07 -13.46
N GLU A 102 -15.10 1.22 -13.59
CA GLU A 102 -14.69 1.85 -14.85
C GLU A 102 -13.35 1.29 -15.35
N ALA A 103 -12.33 1.26 -14.49
CA ALA A 103 -11.01 0.73 -14.86
C ALA A 103 -11.09 -0.75 -15.26
N LEU A 104 -11.86 -1.56 -14.54
CA LEU A 104 -12.05 -2.98 -14.85
C LEU A 104 -12.83 -3.18 -16.15
N SER A 105 -13.84 -2.33 -16.40
CA SER A 105 -14.59 -2.32 -17.65
C SER A 105 -13.70 -1.99 -18.83
N ASN A 106 -12.90 -0.92 -18.75
CA ASN A 106 -12.01 -0.48 -19.82
C ASN A 106 -10.94 -1.53 -20.14
N TYR A 107 -10.36 -2.14 -19.11
CA TYR A 107 -9.39 -3.20 -19.27
C TYR A 107 -10.00 -4.44 -19.95
N THR A 108 -11.19 -4.84 -19.51
CA THR A 108 -11.90 -5.99 -20.07
C THR A 108 -12.36 -5.72 -21.49
N GLN A 109 -12.80 -4.49 -21.80
CA GLN A 109 -13.14 -4.06 -23.16
C GLN A 109 -11.90 -4.16 -24.07
N ALA A 110 -10.74 -3.68 -23.63
CA ALA A 110 -9.51 -3.80 -24.42
C ALA A 110 -9.10 -5.25 -24.69
N TRP A 111 -9.32 -6.16 -23.73
CA TRP A 111 -9.14 -7.59 -23.96
C TRP A 111 -10.16 -8.12 -24.97
N ALA A 112 -11.43 -7.78 -24.82
CA ALA A 112 -12.50 -8.23 -25.70
C ALA A 112 -12.34 -7.73 -27.15
N ASP A 113 -11.92 -6.48 -27.32
CA ASP A 113 -11.65 -5.86 -28.62
C ASP A 113 -10.49 -6.57 -29.34
N MET A 114 -9.41 -6.85 -28.62
CA MET A 114 -8.25 -7.54 -29.20
C MET A 114 -8.57 -9.01 -29.53
N ALA A 115 -9.39 -9.67 -28.70
CA ALA A 115 -9.87 -11.03 -28.92
C ALA A 115 -11.03 -11.11 -29.93
N PHE A 116 -11.48 -9.98 -30.50
CA PHE A 116 -12.62 -9.90 -31.43
C PHE A 116 -13.89 -10.57 -30.88
N CYS A 117 -14.16 -10.40 -29.58
CA CYS A 117 -15.38 -10.91 -28.97
C CYS A 117 -16.57 -10.07 -29.44
N THR A 118 -17.66 -10.72 -29.84
CA THR A 118 -18.88 -10.01 -30.25
C THR A 118 -19.59 -9.46 -29.01
N PRO A 119 -19.85 -8.14 -28.92
CA PRO A 119 -20.55 -7.56 -27.79
C PRO A 119 -21.90 -8.22 -27.56
N GLY A 120 -22.18 -8.63 -26.32
CA GLY A 120 -23.48 -9.20 -25.98
C GLY A 120 -23.72 -10.63 -26.50
N VAL A 121 -22.70 -11.35 -26.96
CA VAL A 121 -22.77 -12.81 -27.28
C VAL A 121 -21.97 -13.61 -26.25
N ASP A 122 -22.36 -14.86 -26.00
CA ASP A 122 -21.59 -15.77 -25.13
C ASP A 122 -20.34 -16.26 -25.88
N GLY A 123 -19.18 -15.87 -25.37
CA GLY A 123 -17.89 -16.34 -25.84
C GLY A 123 -17.21 -15.41 -26.84
N CYS A 124 -15.89 -15.48 -26.84
CA CYS A 124 -15.05 -14.95 -27.91
C CYS A 124 -14.89 -16.03 -28.98
N PRO A 125 -14.52 -15.70 -30.23
CA PRO A 125 -13.99 -16.70 -31.14
C PRO A 125 -12.90 -17.44 -30.36
N GLY A 126 -13.10 -18.74 -30.11
CA GLY A 126 -12.22 -19.48 -29.21
C GLY A 126 -10.79 -19.57 -29.73
N ASN A 127 -10.00 -20.49 -29.18
CA ASN A 127 -8.64 -20.81 -29.62
C ASN A 127 -8.51 -21.31 -31.08
N VAL A 128 -9.57 -21.24 -31.88
CA VAL A 128 -9.56 -21.52 -33.32
C VAL A 128 -9.13 -20.28 -34.12
N ASP A 129 -9.18 -19.09 -33.51
CA ASP A 129 -8.75 -17.83 -34.12
C ASP A 129 -7.37 -17.42 -33.58
N ALA A 130 -6.39 -17.24 -34.47
CA ALA A 130 -5.04 -16.80 -34.12
C ALA A 130 -5.02 -15.45 -33.36
N ARG A 131 -6.07 -14.63 -33.50
CA ARG A 131 -6.23 -13.37 -32.77
C ARG A 131 -6.56 -13.59 -31.30
N PHE A 132 -7.29 -14.66 -30.97
CA PHE A 132 -7.54 -15.04 -29.59
C PHE A 132 -6.24 -15.43 -28.91
N ASP A 133 -5.42 -16.28 -29.53
CA ASP A 133 -4.12 -16.68 -29.00
C ASP A 133 -3.16 -15.50 -28.84
N ALA A 134 -3.12 -14.58 -29.82
CA ALA A 134 -2.35 -13.35 -29.72
C ALA A 134 -2.82 -12.46 -28.55
N THR A 135 -4.12 -12.43 -28.28
CA THR A 135 -4.69 -11.70 -27.15
C THR A 135 -4.31 -12.36 -25.82
N VAL A 136 -4.42 -13.69 -25.73
CA VAL A 136 -4.00 -14.42 -24.53
C VAL A 136 -2.52 -14.14 -24.26
N ALA A 137 -1.65 -14.20 -25.27
CA ALA A 137 -0.23 -13.89 -25.12
C ALA A 137 0.00 -12.44 -24.62
N ALA A 138 -0.74 -11.47 -25.17
CA ALA A 138 -0.61 -10.06 -24.77
C ALA A 138 -1.15 -9.76 -23.36
N PHE A 139 -2.09 -10.55 -22.83
CA PHE A 139 -2.73 -10.33 -21.52
C PHE A 139 -2.35 -11.39 -20.46
N THR A 140 -1.23 -12.09 -20.66
CA THR A 140 -0.68 -13.06 -19.71
C THR A 140 0.77 -12.72 -19.32
N THR A 141 1.12 -11.43 -19.36
CA THR A 141 2.43 -10.93 -18.90
C THR A 141 2.55 -10.98 -17.37
N PRO A 142 3.76 -10.83 -16.80
CA PRO A 142 3.94 -10.67 -15.36
C PRO A 142 3.12 -9.51 -14.76
N ALA A 143 2.95 -8.41 -15.51
CA ALA A 143 2.12 -7.29 -15.09
C ALA A 143 0.63 -7.69 -15.00
N ASP A 144 0.14 -8.51 -15.94
CA ASP A 144 -1.23 -9.03 -15.91
C ASP A 144 -1.46 -9.99 -14.73
N ALA A 145 -0.44 -10.78 -14.37
CA ALA A 145 -0.49 -11.64 -13.19
C ALA A 145 -0.66 -10.82 -11.89
N ASN A 146 0.05 -9.71 -11.77
CA ASN A 146 -0.07 -8.79 -10.64
C ASN A 146 -1.45 -8.14 -10.59
N VAL A 147 -1.94 -7.63 -11.73
CA VAL A 147 -3.28 -7.06 -11.87
C VAL A 147 -4.35 -8.08 -11.46
N LYS A 148 -4.27 -9.33 -11.95
CA LYS A 148 -5.19 -10.40 -11.57
C LYS A 148 -5.16 -10.71 -10.07
N SER A 149 -3.97 -10.69 -9.45
CA SER A 149 -3.86 -10.89 -7.99
C SER A 149 -4.57 -9.79 -7.21
N ALA A 150 -4.27 -8.53 -7.53
CA ALA A 150 -4.88 -7.37 -6.88
C ALA A 150 -6.41 -7.35 -7.07
N LEU A 151 -6.89 -7.75 -8.24
CA LEU A 151 -8.32 -7.86 -8.53
C LEU A 151 -9.02 -8.93 -7.70
N ARG A 152 -8.42 -10.12 -7.56
CA ARG A 152 -9.01 -11.17 -6.72
C ARG A 152 -9.14 -10.71 -5.28
N GLU A 153 -8.12 -10.02 -4.76
CA GLU A 153 -8.16 -9.46 -3.41
C GLU A 153 -9.22 -8.36 -3.27
N ALA A 154 -9.36 -7.48 -4.27
CA ALA A 154 -10.36 -6.42 -4.28
C ALA A 154 -11.80 -6.98 -4.36
N ILE A 155 -12.05 -7.94 -5.25
CA ILE A 155 -13.38 -8.56 -5.43
C ILE A 155 -13.77 -9.40 -4.21
N ALA A 156 -12.81 -10.03 -3.52
CA ALA A 156 -13.06 -10.81 -2.32
C ALA A 156 -13.65 -9.98 -1.16
N ILE A 157 -13.49 -8.66 -1.16
CA ILE A 157 -14.08 -7.77 -0.16
C ILE A 157 -15.62 -7.70 -0.29
N GLY A 158 -16.18 -7.98 -1.47
CA GLY A 158 -17.62 -7.88 -1.71
C GLY A 158 -18.03 -6.58 -2.38
N GLY A 159 -19.29 -6.52 -2.83
CA GLY A 159 -19.94 -5.28 -3.27
C GLY A 159 -19.79 -4.88 -4.72
N ILE A 160 -19.41 -5.85 -5.54
CA ILE A 160 -19.31 -5.77 -6.99
C ILE A 160 -20.17 -6.89 -7.59
N SER A 161 -21.24 -6.50 -8.26
CA SER A 161 -22.16 -7.41 -8.94
C SER A 161 -21.97 -7.34 -10.46
N ARG A 162 -22.64 -8.22 -11.20
CA ARG A 162 -22.59 -8.19 -12.67
C ARG A 162 -23.25 -6.95 -13.26
N GLU A 163 -24.28 -6.48 -12.59
CA GLU A 163 -25.15 -5.38 -13.00
C GLU A 163 -24.41 -4.04 -12.96
N ASP A 164 -23.33 -3.95 -12.17
CA ASP A 164 -22.46 -2.78 -12.11
C ASP A 164 -21.72 -2.51 -13.42
N PHE A 165 -21.58 -3.51 -14.28
CA PHE A 165 -20.80 -3.41 -15.51
C PHE A 165 -21.68 -3.13 -16.74
N PRO A 166 -21.15 -2.41 -17.74
CA PRO A 166 -21.81 -2.23 -19.03
C PRO A 166 -22.14 -3.58 -19.71
N ASN A 167 -23.24 -3.63 -20.46
CA ASN A 167 -23.70 -4.85 -21.12
C ASN A 167 -22.64 -5.48 -22.06
N SER A 168 -21.78 -4.67 -22.67
CA SER A 168 -20.73 -5.14 -23.60
C SER A 168 -19.68 -6.01 -22.91
N VAL A 169 -19.34 -5.71 -21.65
CA VAL A 169 -18.25 -6.38 -20.91
C VAL A 169 -18.72 -7.23 -19.75
N ARG A 170 -19.97 -7.08 -19.30
CA ARG A 170 -20.54 -7.76 -18.12
C ARG A 170 -20.23 -9.25 -18.05
N ARG A 171 -20.27 -9.95 -19.18
CA ARG A 171 -19.98 -11.38 -19.26
C ARG A 171 -18.49 -11.71 -19.22
N HIS A 172 -17.65 -10.86 -19.79
CA HIS A 172 -16.21 -11.09 -19.90
C HIS A 172 -15.46 -10.77 -18.61
N VAL A 173 -15.92 -9.80 -17.81
CA VAL A 173 -15.24 -9.35 -16.59
C VAL A 173 -14.94 -10.52 -15.64
N PHE A 174 -15.95 -11.33 -15.30
CA PHE A 174 -15.77 -12.42 -14.34
C PHE A 174 -15.12 -13.67 -14.94
N SER A 175 -15.25 -13.86 -16.26
CA SER A 175 -14.54 -14.92 -16.96
C SER A 175 -13.03 -14.68 -16.94
N TRP A 176 -12.61 -13.42 -17.07
CA TRP A 176 -11.19 -13.05 -17.08
C TRP A 176 -10.57 -12.94 -15.69
N THR A 177 -11.30 -12.38 -14.71
CA THR A 177 -10.78 -12.26 -13.33
C THR A 177 -10.71 -13.59 -12.60
N GLY A 178 -11.51 -14.58 -13.01
CA GLY A 178 -11.61 -15.89 -12.36
C GLY A 178 -12.22 -15.83 -10.95
N ALA A 179 -12.77 -14.68 -10.56
CA ALA A 179 -13.48 -14.49 -9.30
C ALA A 179 -14.99 -14.43 -9.60
N PRO A 180 -15.85 -15.10 -8.81
CA PRO A 180 -17.29 -14.91 -8.94
C PRO A 180 -17.70 -13.50 -8.47
N PRO A 181 -18.84 -12.96 -8.94
CA PRO A 181 -19.44 -11.78 -8.35
C PRO A 181 -19.73 -12.01 -6.87
N THR A 182 -19.61 -10.97 -6.06
CA THR A 182 -19.76 -11.04 -4.61
C THR A 182 -20.79 -10.02 -4.14
N GLU A 183 -21.69 -10.47 -3.28
CA GLU A 183 -22.74 -9.60 -2.71
C GLU A 183 -22.12 -8.42 -1.93
N PRO A 184 -22.74 -7.23 -1.97
CA PRO A 184 -22.32 -6.12 -1.14
C PRO A 184 -22.46 -6.44 0.34
N THR A 185 -21.41 -6.14 1.10
CA THR A 185 -21.45 -6.20 2.55
C THR A 185 -22.50 -5.21 3.08
N GLU A 186 -23.25 -5.62 4.09
CA GLU A 186 -24.33 -4.83 4.69
C GLU A 186 -23.82 -3.45 5.16
N ALA A 187 -22.59 -3.39 5.68
CA ALA A 187 -21.91 -2.16 6.06
C ALA A 187 -21.75 -1.17 4.89
N CYS A 188 -21.39 -1.64 3.70
CA CYS A 188 -21.29 -0.78 2.53
C CYS A 188 -22.67 -0.36 1.99
N LEU A 189 -23.70 -1.19 2.12
CA LEU A 189 -25.07 -0.79 1.75
C LEU A 189 -25.58 0.35 2.63
N ILE A 190 -25.30 0.30 3.94
CA ILE A 190 -25.65 1.36 4.88
C ILE A 190 -24.91 2.65 4.53
N ALA A 191 -23.59 2.58 4.33
CA ALA A 191 -22.77 3.74 3.96
C ALA A 191 -23.24 4.40 2.65
N ARG A 192 -23.60 3.59 1.64
CA ARG A 192 -24.14 4.09 0.36
C ARG A 192 -25.50 4.77 0.51
N LYS A 193 -26.40 4.20 1.32
CA LYS A 193 -27.72 4.82 1.64
C LYS A 193 -27.59 6.14 2.39
N GLN A 194 -26.55 6.30 3.21
CA GLN A 194 -26.28 7.55 3.92
C GLN A 194 -25.73 8.63 2.98
N ALA A 195 -24.83 8.25 2.06
CA ALA A 195 -24.27 9.16 1.06
C ALA A 195 -25.31 9.66 0.03
N SER A 196 -26.32 8.86 -0.32
CA SER A 196 -27.38 9.25 -1.27
C SER A 196 -28.47 10.15 -0.67
N ARG A 197 -28.41 10.47 0.63
CA ARG A 197 -29.36 11.36 1.33
C ARG A 197 -28.83 12.78 1.53
N GLN A 198 -27.59 13.04 1.13
CA GLN A 198 -26.97 14.36 1.08
C GLN A 198 -27.05 14.89 -0.34
#